data_AF-A0A5Z1RRC3-F1
#
_entry.id   AF-A0A5Z1RRC3-F1
#
_cell.length_a   1.000
_cell.length_b   1.000
_cell.length_c   1.000
_cell.angle_alpha   90.00
_cell.angle_beta   90.00
_cell.angle_gamma   90.00
#
_symmetry.space_group_name_H-M   'P 1'
#
loop_
_entity.id
_entity.type
_entity.pdbx_description
1 polymer ?
#
loop_
_entity_poly.entity_id
_entity_poly.type
_entity_poly.pdbx_seq_one_letter_code
_entity_poly.pdbx_strand_id
1 'polypeptide(L)'
;MKIILLTILSFLSLWGLSFDELIYKNEVRASFDCSKVENNGKNDDELIICNKIGAINEFENKKLALMDNIFISLYQELLKNANENIKEDFKLVVKKMFRERKNCAKVISNDLLQADQDPQSPFVYKTDCIEKTYAKVFLELMQKAKKDTQSKERLKQIFNNQVNRYENLIQMSIQDPIDLEIFIDNLAQEGLIDDNARLKL
;
A
#
# COMPACT_ATOMS: atom_id res chain seq x y z
N MET A 1 39.16 32.20 17.05
CA MET A 1 38.71 30.79 16.98
C MET A 1 37.47 30.65 17.86
N LYS A 2 36.46 29.89 17.41
CA LYS A 2 35.11 29.67 18.01
C LYS A 2 33.95 30.44 17.35
N ILE A 3 33.62 30.04 16.12
CA ILE A 3 32.23 30.01 15.65
C ILE A 3 31.99 28.58 15.16
N ILE A 4 31.84 27.66 16.10
CA ILE A 4 31.36 26.29 15.85
C ILE A 4 30.32 26.03 16.94
N LEU A 5 29.16 26.65 16.82
CA LEU A 5 28.00 26.31 17.66
C LEU A 5 26.70 26.77 17.00
N LEU A 6 26.53 26.47 15.71
CA LEU A 6 25.27 26.76 15.00
C LEU A 6 24.88 25.67 13.99
N THR A 7 25.46 24.47 14.11
CA THR A 7 25.13 23.31 13.25
C THR A 7 24.60 22.11 14.04
N ILE A 8 24.40 22.22 15.35
CA ILE A 8 23.94 21.11 16.20
C ILE A 8 22.43 21.21 16.51
N LEU A 9 21.74 22.28 16.09
CA LEU A 9 20.29 22.47 16.30
C LEU A 9 19.41 22.19 15.05
N SER A 10 19.93 21.52 14.02
CA SER A 10 19.13 21.07 12.86
C SER A 10 18.80 19.57 12.88
N PHE A 11 19.18 18.85 13.95
CA PHE A 11 18.77 17.47 14.21
C PHE A 11 17.71 17.37 15.31
N LEU A 12 16.90 18.43 15.49
CA LEU A 12 15.60 18.27 16.10
C LEU A 12 14.74 17.45 15.14
N SER A 13 14.87 16.13 15.27
CA SER A 13 13.69 15.28 15.33
C SER A 13 12.74 15.41 14.14
N LEU A 14 13.19 15.13 12.91
CA LEU A 14 12.29 14.49 11.94
C LEU A 14 12.04 13.07 12.47
N TRP A 15 11.14 12.95 13.45
CA TRP A 15 10.55 11.66 13.78
C TRP A 15 9.55 11.43 12.65
N GLY A 16 10.04 10.90 11.54
CA GLY A 16 9.16 10.29 10.57
C GLY A 16 8.32 9.26 11.30
N LEU A 17 7.05 9.14 10.89
CA LEU A 17 6.16 8.14 11.48
C LEU A 17 6.81 6.75 11.35
N SER A 18 6.62 5.86 12.31
CA SER A 18 6.95 4.43 12.11
C SER A 18 5.75 3.65 11.59
N PHE A 19 5.98 2.45 11.06
CA PHE A 19 4.88 1.53 10.74
C PHE A 19 3.97 1.27 11.94
N ASP A 20 4.55 1.02 13.12
CA ASP A 20 3.79 0.81 14.36
C ASP A 20 2.90 2.03 14.69
N GLU A 21 3.44 3.24 14.57
CA GLU A 21 2.67 4.47 14.78
C GLU A 21 1.54 4.65 13.76
N LEU A 22 1.69 4.14 12.54
CA LEU A 22 0.63 4.15 11.53
C LEU A 22 -0.44 3.10 11.83
N ILE A 23 -0.05 1.88 12.20
CA ILE A 23 -0.96 0.74 12.46
C ILE A 23 -1.75 0.91 13.75
N TYR A 24 -1.13 1.36 14.83
CA TYR A 24 -1.77 1.43 16.15
C TYR A 24 -2.61 2.70 16.36
N LYS A 25 -2.77 3.52 15.32
CA LYS A 25 -3.77 4.60 15.34
C LYS A 25 -5.17 4.03 15.49
N ASN A 26 -6.00 4.79 16.21
CA ASN A 26 -7.39 4.44 16.49
C ASN A 26 -8.20 4.22 15.21
N GLU A 27 -7.89 4.94 14.12
CA GLU A 27 -8.52 4.73 12.83
C GLU A 27 -7.50 4.84 11.68
N VAL A 28 -7.34 3.75 10.93
CA VAL A 28 -6.77 3.77 9.58
C VAL A 28 -7.92 3.51 8.62
N ARG A 29 -8.22 4.49 7.76
CA ARG A 29 -9.32 4.40 6.80
C ARG A 29 -8.78 4.09 5.42
N ALA A 30 -9.46 3.23 4.67
CA ALA A 30 -9.15 2.99 3.26
C ALA A 30 -9.30 4.28 2.42
N SER A 31 -8.77 4.28 1.20
CA SER A 31 -8.86 5.45 0.30
C SER A 31 -10.29 5.73 -0.19
N PHE A 32 -11.21 4.78 0.00
CA PHE A 32 -12.62 4.85 -0.37
C PHE A 32 -13.54 4.85 0.85
N ASP A 33 -14.78 5.31 0.63
CA ASP A 33 -15.77 5.44 1.69
C ASP A 33 -16.34 4.08 2.10
N CYS A 34 -15.79 3.51 3.17
CA CYS A 34 -16.23 2.24 3.74
C CYS A 34 -17.72 2.23 4.08
N SER A 35 -18.37 3.37 4.37
CA SER A 35 -19.82 3.37 4.65
C SER A 35 -20.67 2.98 3.44
N LYS A 36 -20.16 3.19 2.21
CA LYS A 36 -20.84 2.89 0.95
C LYS A 36 -20.62 1.47 0.44
N VAL A 37 -19.74 0.69 1.07
CA VAL A 37 -19.48 -0.69 0.65
C VAL A 37 -20.61 -1.59 1.14
N GLU A 38 -21.35 -2.15 0.18
CA GLU A 38 -22.46 -3.07 0.40
C GLU A 38 -21.99 -4.52 0.56
N ASN A 39 -22.60 -5.24 1.50
CA ASN A 39 -22.44 -6.68 1.64
C ASN A 39 -23.42 -7.42 0.72
N ASN A 40 -23.02 -7.59 -0.55
CA ASN A 40 -23.81 -8.24 -1.60
C ASN A 40 -23.08 -9.43 -2.27
N GLY A 41 -21.99 -9.91 -1.66
CA GLY A 41 -21.15 -11.01 -2.17
C GLY A 41 -20.29 -10.66 -3.40
N LYS A 42 -20.22 -9.40 -3.82
CA LYS A 42 -19.39 -8.93 -4.96
C LYS A 42 -18.23 -8.01 -4.55
N ASN A 43 -18.23 -7.57 -3.29
CA ASN A 43 -17.34 -6.55 -2.75
C ASN A 43 -16.57 -7.06 -1.53
N ASP A 44 -16.39 -8.38 -1.41
CA ASP A 44 -15.74 -8.99 -0.26
C ASP A 44 -14.30 -8.48 -0.06
N ASP A 45 -13.59 -8.13 -1.14
CA ASP A 45 -12.27 -7.51 -1.03
C ASP A 45 -12.33 -6.13 -0.35
N GLU A 46 -13.30 -5.31 -0.72
CA GLU A 46 -13.53 -4.00 -0.11
C GLU A 46 -14.03 -4.12 1.34
N LEU A 47 -14.89 -5.11 1.62
CA LEU A 47 -15.35 -5.40 2.98
C LEU A 47 -14.21 -5.87 3.89
N ILE A 48 -13.27 -6.66 3.35
CA ILE A 48 -12.02 -7.01 4.06
C ILE A 48 -11.24 -5.74 4.33
N ILE A 49 -10.92 -4.94 3.32
CA ILE A 49 -10.13 -3.71 3.52
C ILE A 49 -10.80 -2.76 4.54
N CYS A 50 -12.13 -2.69 4.57
CA CYS A 50 -12.90 -1.88 5.51
C CYS A 50 -13.09 -2.49 6.90
N ASN A 51 -12.47 -3.65 7.20
CA ASN A 51 -12.68 -4.41 8.43
C ASN A 51 -14.18 -4.67 8.74
N LYS A 52 -15.02 -4.85 7.71
CA LYS A 52 -16.44 -5.18 7.86
C LYS A 52 -16.70 -6.67 7.88
N ILE A 53 -15.78 -7.47 7.35
CA ILE A 53 -15.79 -8.94 7.43
C ILE A 53 -14.42 -9.41 7.90
N GLY A 54 -14.39 -10.40 8.80
CA GLY A 54 -13.15 -10.91 9.38
C GLY A 54 -12.59 -10.08 10.54
N ALA A 55 -13.46 -9.48 11.36
CA ALA A 55 -13.16 -8.61 12.52
C ALA A 55 -12.21 -9.19 13.60
N ILE A 56 -11.72 -10.43 13.42
CA ILE A 56 -10.74 -11.07 14.31
C ILE A 56 -9.33 -10.54 14.03
N ASN A 57 -9.07 -9.90 12.88
CA ASN A 57 -7.71 -9.55 12.46
C ASN A 57 -7.55 -8.09 11.98
N GLU A 58 -7.89 -7.15 12.88
CA GLU A 58 -7.82 -5.70 12.66
C GLU A 58 -6.45 -5.23 12.14
N PHE A 59 -5.36 -5.87 12.58
CA PHE A 59 -4.00 -5.55 12.13
C PHE A 59 -3.84 -5.72 10.61
N GLU A 60 -4.22 -6.88 10.06
CA GLU A 60 -4.13 -7.16 8.63
C GLU A 60 -5.04 -6.23 7.81
N ASN A 61 -6.24 -5.93 8.33
CA ASN A 61 -7.15 -4.98 7.68
C ASN A 61 -6.54 -3.57 7.58
N LYS A 62 -5.93 -3.10 8.67
CA LYS A 62 -5.27 -1.78 8.69
C LYS A 62 -4.07 -1.75 7.75
N LYS A 63 -3.26 -2.82 7.70
CA LYS A 63 -2.15 -2.93 6.75
C LYS A 63 -2.63 -2.82 5.30
N LEU A 64 -3.73 -3.50 4.96
CA LEU A 64 -4.39 -3.35 3.66
C LEU A 64 -4.89 -1.92 3.39
N ALA A 65 -5.46 -1.24 4.39
CA ALA A 65 -5.91 0.15 4.25
C ALA A 65 -4.73 1.12 4.06
N LEU A 66 -3.59 0.91 4.73
CA LEU A 66 -2.36 1.69 4.49
C LEU A 66 -1.90 1.51 3.04
N MET A 67 -1.81 0.26 2.58
CA MET A 67 -1.42 -0.06 1.20
C MET A 67 -2.34 0.57 0.16
N ASP A 68 -3.65 0.56 0.41
CA ASP A 68 -4.63 1.19 -0.46
C ASP A 68 -4.40 2.71 -0.59
N ASN A 69 -4.13 3.41 0.52
CA ASN A 69 -3.84 4.84 0.50
C ASN A 69 -2.53 5.17 -0.23
N ILE A 70 -1.46 4.41 0.04
CA ILE A 70 -0.18 4.63 -0.64
C ILE A 70 -0.36 4.39 -2.14
N PHE A 71 -1.09 3.34 -2.52
CA PHE A 71 -1.27 2.98 -3.93
C PHE A 71 -2.07 4.02 -4.68
N ILE A 72 -3.22 4.42 -4.12
CA ILE A 72 -4.10 5.39 -4.77
C ILE A 72 -3.45 6.77 -4.86
N SER A 73 -2.71 7.20 -3.84
CA SER A 73 -1.96 8.46 -3.92
C SER A 73 -0.87 8.41 -5.00
N LEU A 74 -0.10 7.32 -5.09
CA LEU A 74 0.89 7.13 -6.16
C LEU A 74 0.24 7.12 -7.54
N TYR A 75 -0.84 6.35 -7.71
CA TYR A 75 -1.57 6.25 -8.97
C TYR A 75 -2.09 7.61 -9.43
N GLN A 76 -2.72 8.39 -8.54
CA GLN A 76 -3.26 9.71 -8.88
C GLN A 76 -2.15 10.67 -9.33
N GLU A 77 -1.02 10.67 -8.63
CA GLU A 77 0.12 11.52 -8.98
C GLU A 77 0.75 11.16 -10.32
N LEU A 78 0.96 9.88 -10.57
CA LEU A 78 1.50 9.42 -11.84
C LEU A 78 0.50 9.69 -12.98
N LEU A 79 -0.79 9.43 -12.78
CA LEU A 79 -1.83 9.63 -13.79
C LEU A 79 -1.94 11.11 -14.21
N LYS A 80 -1.81 12.04 -13.26
CA LYS A 80 -1.85 13.49 -13.53
C LYS A 80 -0.70 13.95 -14.43
N ASN A 81 0.46 13.29 -14.33
CA ASN A 81 1.69 13.66 -15.03
C ASN A 81 1.99 12.74 -16.24
N ALA A 82 1.12 11.78 -16.55
CA ALA A 82 1.33 10.88 -17.67
C ALA A 82 0.83 11.45 -18.99
N ASN A 83 1.43 11.01 -20.09
CA ASN A 83 0.83 11.14 -21.42
C ASN A 83 -0.39 10.20 -21.59
N GLU A 84 -1.23 10.44 -22.60
CA GLU A 84 -2.48 9.70 -22.80
C GLU A 84 -2.29 8.17 -22.95
N ASN A 85 -1.25 7.74 -23.67
CA ASN A 85 -0.97 6.31 -23.84
C ASN A 85 -0.64 5.64 -22.49
N ILE A 86 0.17 6.30 -21.65
CA ILE A 86 0.51 5.79 -20.32
C ILE A 86 -0.67 5.86 -19.35
N LYS A 87 -1.55 6.87 -19.45
CA LYS A 87 -2.77 6.94 -18.65
C LYS A 87 -3.66 5.72 -18.86
N GLU A 88 -3.87 5.31 -20.12
CA GLU A 88 -4.64 4.10 -20.43
C GLU A 88 -3.97 2.85 -19.86
N ASP A 89 -2.65 2.77 -19.98
CA ASP A 89 -1.84 1.72 -19.38
C ASP A 89 -2.01 1.62 -17.86
N PHE A 90 -2.02 2.76 -17.16
CA PHE A 90 -2.26 2.81 -15.71
C PHE A 90 -3.68 2.39 -15.33
N LYS A 91 -4.71 2.81 -16.10
CA LYS A 91 -6.09 2.36 -15.88
C LYS A 91 -6.23 0.84 -16.02
N LEU A 92 -5.51 0.24 -16.98
CA LEU A 92 -5.49 -1.22 -17.15
C LEU A 92 -4.85 -1.93 -15.96
N VAL A 93 -3.74 -1.40 -15.42
CA VAL A 93 -3.10 -1.92 -14.18
C VAL A 93 -4.08 -1.91 -13.01
N VAL A 94 -4.77 -0.78 -12.78
CA VAL A 94 -5.75 -0.66 -11.69
C VAL A 94 -6.94 -1.62 -11.89
N LYS A 95 -7.43 -1.76 -13.13
CA LYS A 95 -8.52 -2.70 -13.44
C LYS A 95 -8.11 -4.16 -13.17
N LYS A 96 -6.86 -4.52 -13.46
CA LYS A 96 -6.29 -5.83 -13.14
C LYS A 96 -6.20 -6.04 -11.63
N MET A 97 -5.74 -5.05 -10.87
CA MET A 97 -5.71 -5.09 -9.40
C MET A 97 -7.08 -5.44 -8.81
N PHE A 98 -8.13 -4.69 -9.17
CA PHE A 98 -9.48 -4.93 -8.66
C PHE A 98 -9.99 -6.35 -8.97
N ARG A 99 -9.68 -6.88 -10.15
CA ARG A 99 -10.04 -8.26 -10.51
C ARG A 99 -9.32 -9.29 -9.64
N GLU A 100 -8.03 -9.12 -9.43
CA GLU A 100 -7.22 -10.05 -8.64
C GLU A 100 -7.60 -10.03 -7.15
N ARG A 101 -7.79 -8.85 -6.55
CA ARG A 101 -8.27 -8.74 -5.16
C ARG A 101 -9.61 -9.45 -4.95
N LYS A 102 -10.56 -9.28 -5.88
CA LYS A 102 -11.85 -9.99 -5.84
C LYS A 102 -11.69 -11.49 -5.95
N ASN A 103 -10.69 -11.98 -6.68
CA ASN A 103 -10.40 -13.42 -6.72
C ASN A 103 -9.79 -13.90 -5.40
N CYS A 104 -8.88 -13.14 -4.78
CA CYS A 104 -8.36 -13.45 -3.44
C CYS A 104 -9.49 -13.60 -2.41
N ALA A 105 -10.47 -12.69 -2.41
CA ALA A 105 -11.57 -12.73 -1.46
C ALA A 105 -12.52 -13.94 -1.66
N LYS A 106 -12.66 -14.42 -2.90
CA LYS A 106 -13.45 -15.60 -3.28
C LYS A 106 -12.80 -16.93 -2.94
N VAL A 107 -11.47 -16.98 -2.93
CA VAL A 107 -10.72 -18.21 -2.61
C VAL A 107 -10.83 -18.46 -1.11
N ILE A 108 -11.84 -19.26 -0.75
CA ILE A 108 -11.84 -20.41 0.17
C ILE A 108 -13.30 -20.88 0.19
N SER A 109 -13.63 -21.70 -0.81
CA SER A 109 -14.85 -22.52 -0.81
C SER A 109 -14.50 -23.88 -0.20
N ASN A 110 -15.11 -24.19 0.94
CA ASN A 110 -15.32 -25.51 1.55
C ASN A 110 -14.13 -26.45 1.87
N ASP A 111 -12.96 -26.35 1.25
CA ASP A 111 -11.88 -27.34 1.46
C ASP A 111 -11.04 -27.09 2.73
N LEU A 112 -11.02 -25.86 3.26
CA LEU A 112 -10.37 -25.52 4.54
C LEU A 112 -11.30 -25.64 5.76
N LEU A 113 -12.59 -25.89 5.55
CA LEU A 113 -13.58 -26.08 6.61
C LEU A 113 -13.61 -27.53 7.16
N GLN A 114 -12.80 -28.45 6.60
CA GLN A 114 -12.79 -29.86 6.99
C GLN A 114 -11.60 -30.31 7.86
N ALA A 115 -10.77 -29.39 8.34
CA ALA A 115 -9.71 -29.74 9.29
C ALA A 115 -9.78 -28.84 10.52
N ASP A 116 -9.53 -29.42 11.68
CA ASP A 116 -9.39 -28.87 13.04
C ASP A 116 -8.35 -27.71 13.16
N GLN A 117 -8.41 -26.71 12.27
CA GLN A 117 -7.43 -25.62 12.20
C GLN A 117 -8.05 -24.27 12.50
N ASP A 118 -7.27 -23.47 13.23
CA ASP A 118 -7.54 -22.12 13.71
C ASP A 118 -8.41 -21.28 12.72
N PRO A 119 -9.58 -20.78 13.15
CA PRO A 119 -10.46 -19.95 12.32
C PRO A 119 -9.80 -18.67 11.77
N GLN A 120 -8.61 -18.28 12.25
CA GLN A 120 -7.83 -17.16 11.70
C GLN A 120 -7.13 -17.50 10.36
N SER A 121 -6.78 -18.77 10.12
CA SER A 121 -5.96 -19.21 8.97
C SER A 121 -6.57 -18.86 7.59
N PRO A 122 -7.89 -19.06 7.35
CA PRO A 122 -8.54 -18.65 6.10
C PRO A 122 -8.49 -17.14 5.83
N PHE A 123 -8.52 -16.32 6.90
CA PHE A 123 -8.56 -14.88 6.75
C PHE A 123 -7.17 -14.32 6.45
N VAL A 124 -6.14 -14.77 7.18
CA VAL A 124 -4.73 -14.41 6.93
C VAL A 124 -4.34 -14.74 5.49
N TYR A 125 -4.76 -15.90 4.96
CA TYR A 125 -4.52 -16.24 3.56
C TYR A 125 -5.13 -15.22 2.58
N LYS A 126 -6.35 -14.74 2.86
CA LYS A 126 -7.02 -13.74 2.00
C LYS A 126 -6.30 -12.40 2.05
N THR A 127 -5.88 -11.95 3.23
CA THR A 127 -5.17 -10.67 3.38
C THR A 127 -3.79 -10.75 2.72
N ASP A 128 -3.03 -11.82 2.95
CA ASP A 128 -1.76 -12.10 2.27
C ASP A 128 -1.89 -12.09 0.73
N CYS A 129 -2.96 -12.70 0.21
CA CYS A 129 -3.23 -12.70 -1.22
C CYS A 129 -3.47 -11.28 -1.75
N ILE A 130 -4.28 -10.48 -1.05
CA ILE A 130 -4.58 -9.09 -1.42
C ILE A 130 -3.31 -8.22 -1.33
N GLU A 131 -2.50 -8.39 -0.29
CA GLU A 131 -1.22 -7.68 -0.12
C GLU A 131 -0.24 -7.96 -1.25
N LYS A 132 -0.07 -9.25 -1.60
CA LYS A 132 0.75 -9.64 -2.75
C LYS A 132 0.22 -9.07 -4.05
N THR A 133 -1.10 -8.95 -4.21
CA THR A 133 -1.70 -8.25 -5.36
C THR A 133 -1.33 -6.77 -5.36
N TYR A 134 -1.41 -6.07 -4.23
CA TYR A 134 -0.95 -4.67 -4.15
C TYR A 134 0.53 -4.54 -4.52
N ALA A 135 1.42 -5.34 -3.94
CA ALA A 135 2.86 -5.27 -4.22
C ALA A 135 3.18 -5.47 -5.71
N LYS A 136 2.58 -6.49 -6.35
CA LYS A 136 2.74 -6.74 -7.79
C LYS A 136 2.29 -5.55 -8.64
N VAL A 137 1.13 -4.98 -8.31
CA VAL A 137 0.52 -3.88 -9.07
C VAL A 137 1.28 -2.57 -8.85
N PHE A 138 1.77 -2.31 -7.63
CA PHE A 138 2.70 -1.22 -7.34
C PHE A 138 3.93 -1.29 -8.24
N LEU A 139 4.59 -2.44 -8.27
CA LEU A 139 5.77 -2.65 -9.10
C LEU A 139 5.46 -2.45 -10.59
N GLU A 140 4.36 -3.02 -11.07
CA GLU A 140 3.92 -2.85 -12.47
C GLU A 140 3.65 -1.36 -12.81
N LEU A 141 3.02 -0.62 -11.90
CA LEU A 141 2.74 0.81 -12.05
C LEU A 141 4.03 1.63 -12.14
N MET A 142 4.98 1.40 -11.23
CA MET A 142 6.28 2.07 -11.23
C MET A 142 7.08 1.75 -12.51
N GLN A 143 7.09 0.49 -12.93
CA GLN A 143 7.76 0.06 -14.16
C GLN A 143 7.17 0.70 -15.42
N LYS A 144 5.84 0.84 -15.50
CA LYS A 144 5.19 1.57 -16.60
C LYS A 144 5.50 3.06 -16.54
N ALA A 145 5.47 3.68 -15.36
CA ALA A 145 5.79 5.09 -15.18
C ALA A 145 7.21 5.45 -15.66
N LYS A 146 8.18 4.56 -15.47
CA LYS A 146 9.56 4.75 -15.97
C LYS A 146 9.69 4.83 -17.50
N LYS A 147 8.68 4.41 -18.26
CA LYS A 147 8.69 4.44 -19.73
C LYS A 147 8.30 5.81 -20.31
N ASP A 148 7.68 6.67 -19.51
CA ASP A 148 7.31 8.03 -19.90
C ASP A 148 8.14 9.05 -19.14
N THR A 149 8.64 10.07 -19.84
CA THR A 149 9.57 11.06 -19.27
C THR A 149 8.95 11.82 -18.10
N GLN A 150 7.70 12.26 -18.23
CA GLN A 150 7.03 13.07 -17.20
C GLN A 150 6.70 12.22 -15.97
N SER A 151 6.11 11.05 -16.17
CA SER A 151 5.82 10.09 -15.10
C SER A 151 7.09 9.62 -14.39
N LYS A 152 8.18 9.36 -15.13
CA LYS A 152 9.49 8.99 -14.57
C LYS A 152 10.07 10.09 -13.68
N GLU A 153 9.99 11.34 -14.11
CA GLU A 153 10.49 12.46 -13.32
C GLU A 153 9.63 12.67 -12.07
N ARG A 154 8.31 12.53 -12.19
CA ARG A 154 7.42 12.58 -11.03
C ARG A 154 7.73 11.46 -10.03
N LEU A 155 7.96 10.24 -10.52
CA LEU A 155 8.35 9.09 -9.70
C LEU A 155 9.66 9.37 -8.92
N LYS A 156 10.66 9.98 -9.55
CA LYS A 156 11.88 10.39 -8.86
C LYS A 156 11.63 11.44 -7.79
N GLN A 157 10.77 12.43 -8.05
CA GLN A 157 10.43 13.45 -7.05
C GLN A 157 9.78 12.81 -5.83
N ILE A 158 8.78 11.95 -6.05
CA ILE A 158 8.07 11.22 -4.98
C ILE A 158 9.04 10.43 -4.11
N PHE A 159 9.99 9.73 -4.73
CA PHE A 159 10.92 8.85 -4.02
C PHE A 159 12.31 9.46 -3.79
N ASN A 160 12.45 10.79 -3.82
CA ASN A 160 13.73 11.50 -3.61
C ASN A 160 14.92 10.92 -4.40
N ASN A 161 14.69 10.60 -5.69
CA ASN A 161 15.62 9.93 -6.61
C ASN A 161 15.99 8.47 -6.28
N GLN A 162 15.35 7.85 -5.29
CA GLN A 162 15.63 6.49 -4.82
C GLN A 162 14.65 5.45 -5.37
N VAL A 163 14.08 5.67 -6.56
CA VAL A 163 13.06 4.79 -7.18
C VAL A 163 13.46 3.31 -7.15
N ASN A 164 14.71 2.98 -7.53
CA ASN A 164 15.18 1.59 -7.57
C ASN A 164 15.20 0.92 -6.20
N ARG A 165 15.47 1.67 -5.12
CA ARG A 165 15.43 1.15 -3.75
C ARG A 165 14.02 0.73 -3.39
N TYR A 166 13.03 1.59 -3.67
CA TYR A 166 11.63 1.30 -3.38
C TYR A 166 11.06 0.18 -4.26
N GLU A 167 11.46 0.09 -5.54
CA GLU A 167 11.12 -1.07 -6.37
C GLU A 167 11.68 -2.38 -5.82
N ASN A 168 12.92 -2.37 -5.32
CA ASN A 168 13.51 -3.56 -4.70
C ASN A 168 12.76 -3.96 -3.42
N LEU A 169 12.40 -2.98 -2.57
CA LEU A 169 11.59 -3.23 -1.37
C LEU A 169 10.24 -3.87 -1.75
N ILE A 170 9.52 -3.29 -2.71
CA ILE A 170 8.24 -3.83 -3.20
C ILE A 170 8.42 -5.25 -3.79
N GLN A 171 9.49 -5.48 -4.53
CA GLN A 171 9.79 -6.78 -5.12
C GLN A 171 10.05 -7.85 -4.05
N MET A 172 10.70 -7.48 -2.94
CA MET A 172 10.88 -8.34 -1.78
C MET A 172 9.53 -8.63 -1.09
N SER A 173 8.66 -7.62 -0.94
CA SER A 173 7.31 -7.77 -0.39
C SER A 173 6.38 -8.73 -1.16
N ILE A 174 6.71 -9.06 -2.41
CA ILE A 174 5.97 -10.08 -3.18
C ILE A 174 6.31 -11.50 -2.68
N GLN A 175 7.53 -11.71 -2.19
CA GLN A 175 8.01 -13.00 -1.71
C GLN A 175 7.68 -13.21 -0.24
N ASP A 176 7.89 -12.19 0.59
CA ASP A 176 7.66 -12.24 2.04
C ASP A 176 6.77 -11.06 2.49
N PRO A 177 5.61 -11.32 3.13
CA PRO A 177 4.75 -10.26 3.68
C PRO A 177 5.44 -9.33 4.68
N ILE A 178 6.46 -9.79 5.41
CA ILE A 178 7.22 -8.96 6.36
C ILE A 178 7.90 -7.78 5.65
N ASP A 179 8.36 -7.97 4.42
CA ASP A 179 9.01 -6.93 3.63
C ASP A 179 8.04 -5.80 3.24
N LEU A 180 6.72 -6.01 3.36
CA LEU A 180 5.72 -4.97 3.16
C LEU A 180 5.72 -3.94 4.29
N GLU A 181 5.88 -4.40 5.52
CA GLU A 181 5.98 -3.53 6.70
C GLU A 181 7.23 -2.68 6.61
N ILE A 182 8.35 -3.29 6.20
CA ILE A 182 9.61 -2.58 5.93
C ILE A 182 9.39 -1.51 4.86
N PHE A 183 8.71 -1.83 3.75
CA PHE A 183 8.40 -0.84 2.71
C PHE A 183 7.63 0.36 3.26
N ILE A 184 6.55 0.12 4.02
CA ILE A 184 5.73 1.19 4.61
C ILE A 184 6.53 2.00 5.64
N ASP A 185 7.30 1.33 6.51
CA ASP A 185 8.13 1.96 7.54
C ASP A 185 9.18 2.88 6.92
N ASN A 186 9.80 2.47 5.81
CA ASN A 186 10.78 3.30 5.09
C ASN A 186 10.11 4.57 4.51
N LEU A 187 8.91 4.46 3.93
CA LEU A 187 8.17 5.62 3.45
C LEU A 187 7.83 6.58 4.59
N ALA A 188 7.45 6.04 5.75
CA ALA A 188 7.01 6.80 6.90
C ALA A 188 8.19 7.54 7.58
N GLN A 189 9.30 6.83 7.81
CA GLN A 189 10.53 7.36 8.40
C GLN A 189 11.17 8.45 7.54
N GLU A 190 11.12 8.30 6.21
CA GLU A 190 11.61 9.31 5.26
C GLU A 190 10.64 10.46 5.05
N GLY A 191 9.49 10.44 5.72
CA GLY A 191 8.47 11.47 5.59
C GLY A 191 7.85 11.55 4.20
N LEU A 192 7.90 10.45 3.44
CA LEU A 192 7.30 10.36 2.10
C LEU A 192 5.80 10.14 2.15
N ILE A 193 5.27 9.69 3.29
CA ILE A 193 3.83 9.56 3.53
C ILE A 193 3.36 10.36 4.75
N ASP A 194 2.08 10.71 4.75
CA ASP A 194 1.39 11.32 5.89
C ASP A 194 0.85 10.29 6.87
N ASP A 195 0.16 10.79 7.88
CA ASP A 195 -0.48 10.02 8.93
C ASP A 195 -1.61 9.11 8.45
N ASN A 196 -2.11 9.33 7.23
CA ASN A 196 -3.11 8.53 6.53
C ASN A 196 -2.47 7.65 5.44
N ALA A 197 -1.15 7.51 5.45
CA ALA A 197 -0.36 6.77 4.47
C ALA A 197 -0.55 7.26 3.01
N ARG A 198 -0.80 8.56 2.81
CA ARG A 198 -0.81 9.18 1.48
C ARG A 198 0.53 9.82 1.20
N LEU A 199 1.00 9.74 -0.05
CA LEU A 199 2.25 10.39 -0.45
C LEU A 199 2.23 11.90 -0.17
N LYS A 200 3.30 12.41 0.47
CA LYS A 200 3.58 13.83 0.64
C LYS A 200 4.35 14.34 -0.58
N LEU A 201 3.95 15.51 -1.09
CA LEU A 201 4.40 16.05 -2.38
C LEU A 201 4.79 17.52 -2.29
#